data_AF-A0A495VNR5-F1
#
_entry.id   AF-A0A495VNR5-F1
#
_cell.length_a   1.000
_cell.length_b   1.000
_cell.length_c   1.000
_cell.angle_alpha   90.00
_cell.angle_beta   90.00
_cell.angle_gamma   90.00
#
_symmetry.space_group_name_H-M   'P 1'
#
loop_
_entity.id
_entity.type
_entity.pdbx_description
1 polymer ?
#
loop_
_entity_poly.entity_id
_entity_poly.type
_entity_poly.pdbx_seq_one_letter_code
_entity_poly.pdbx_strand_id
1 'polypeptide(L)'
;MARRKKKPPPRIIHLSPGALPTRLVADTAGRCLVFSDASCLRQGGLAAVFYASDAAAPQVVTRSVAAAGSNQLELHAALLALEQAALLFPGMPLALFSDNRDTVDRLNRAKMLGLAQDPELARLQPATGMFTVDTEIRWIPGHGSCRGNAEADRQARQAAS
;
A
#
# COMPACT_ATOMS: atom_id res chain seq x y z
N MET A 1 20.10 39.15 2.58
CA MET A 1 20.38 37.72 2.28
C MET A 1 19.66 36.85 3.30
N ALA A 2 18.69 36.03 2.89
CA ALA A 2 17.93 35.19 3.81
C ALA A 2 18.76 33.97 4.26
N ARG A 3 19.02 33.84 5.57
CA ARG A 3 19.70 32.69 6.14
C ARG A 3 18.87 31.43 5.90
N ARG A 4 19.41 30.45 5.14
CA ARG A 4 18.82 29.12 4.96
C ARG A 4 18.68 28.46 6.35
N LYS A 5 17.44 28.33 6.85
CA LYS A 5 17.17 27.62 8.11
C LYS A 5 17.66 26.18 7.96
N LYS A 6 18.51 25.72 8.89
CA LYS A 6 18.97 24.32 8.93
C LYS A 6 17.73 23.43 9.09
N LYS A 7 17.58 22.42 8.23
CA LYS A 7 16.54 21.39 8.40
C LYS A 7 16.78 20.72 9.76
N PRO A 8 15.74 20.56 10.60
CA PRO A 8 15.87 19.81 11.83
C PRO A 8 16.34 18.37 11.53
N PRO A 9 17.11 17.75 12.44
CA PRO A 9 17.52 16.38 12.26
C PRO A 9 16.29 15.47 12.07
N PRO A 10 16.39 14.43 11.23
CA PRO A 10 15.29 13.50 11.05
C PRO A 10 14.93 12.89 12.41
N ARG A 11 13.63 12.90 12.74
CA ARG A 11 13.15 12.24 13.94
C ARG A 11 13.43 10.74 13.81
N ILE A 12 14.02 10.14 14.83
CA ILE A 12 14.18 8.68 14.89
C ILE A 12 12.79 8.10 15.12
N ILE A 13 12.28 7.37 14.13
CA ILE A 13 11.01 6.66 14.23
C ILE A 13 11.34 5.20 14.49
N HIS A 14 11.01 4.72 15.69
CA HIS A 14 11.14 3.30 16.01
C HIS A 14 9.99 2.54 15.33
N LEU A 15 10.34 1.65 14.41
CA LEU A 15 9.37 0.81 13.70
C LEU A 15 8.87 -0.31 14.62
N SER A 16 7.66 -0.80 14.34
CA SER A 16 7.06 -1.94 15.00
C SER A 16 7.94 -3.19 14.85
N PRO A 17 7.92 -4.12 15.84
CA PRO A 17 8.68 -5.36 15.77
C PRO A 17 8.21 -6.25 14.61
N GLY A 18 6.89 -6.37 14.45
CA GLY A 18 6.21 -7.02 13.31
C GLY A 18 5.79 -6.01 12.23
N ALA A 19 5.03 -6.48 11.25
CA ALA A 19 4.51 -5.68 10.14
C ALA A 19 3.64 -4.51 10.63
N LEU A 20 2.81 -4.75 11.65
CA LEU A 20 1.91 -3.78 12.25
C LEU A 20 2.33 -3.38 13.68
N PRO A 21 1.95 -2.17 14.13
CA PRO A 21 1.93 -1.85 15.55
C PRO A 21 0.98 -2.79 16.31
N THR A 22 1.34 -3.23 17.51
CA THR A 22 0.60 -4.22 18.32
C THR A 22 -0.91 -3.93 18.44
N ARG A 23 -1.29 -2.65 18.53
CA ARG A 23 -2.68 -2.20 18.61
C ARG A 23 -3.54 -2.50 17.37
N LEU A 24 -2.94 -2.78 16.22
CA LEU A 24 -3.65 -3.07 14.96
C LEU A 24 -3.63 -4.57 14.61
N VAL A 25 -2.87 -5.39 15.35
CA VAL A 25 -2.67 -6.82 15.05
C VAL A 25 -3.94 -7.64 15.31
N ALA A 26 -4.65 -7.36 16.42
CA ALA A 26 -5.80 -8.15 16.86
C ALA A 26 -6.90 -8.22 15.79
N ASP A 27 -7.17 -7.10 15.10
CA ASP A 27 -8.25 -7.02 14.12
C ASP A 27 -7.90 -7.67 12.77
N THR A 28 -6.65 -8.11 12.58
CA THR A 28 -6.15 -8.67 11.32
C THR A 28 -5.67 -10.12 11.44
N ALA A 29 -6.00 -10.77 12.57
CA ALA A 29 -5.72 -12.18 12.77
C ALA A 29 -6.30 -13.04 11.64
N GLY A 30 -5.48 -13.95 11.11
CA GLY A 30 -5.86 -14.85 10.01
C GLY A 30 -5.88 -14.22 8.61
N ARG A 31 -5.49 -12.94 8.47
CA ARG A 31 -5.38 -12.24 7.19
C ARG A 31 -3.92 -12.09 6.75
N CYS A 32 -3.68 -12.17 5.44
CA CYS A 32 -2.43 -11.68 4.88
C CYS A 32 -2.40 -10.16 4.97
N LEU A 33 -1.32 -9.60 5.52
CA LEU A 33 -1.15 -8.17 5.66
C LEU A 33 -0.43 -7.65 4.41
N VAL A 34 -1.05 -6.69 3.74
CA VAL A 34 -0.57 -6.17 2.46
C VAL A 34 -0.39 -4.66 2.60
N PHE A 35 0.81 -4.16 2.32
CA PHE A 35 1.12 -2.73 2.37
C PHE A 35 1.46 -2.25 0.97
N SER A 36 0.74 -1.24 0.48
CA SER A 36 1.01 -0.62 -0.82
C SER A 36 1.48 0.81 -0.63
N ASP A 37 2.47 1.20 -1.42
CA ASP A 37 2.96 2.58 -1.46
C ASP A 37 3.51 2.88 -2.86
N ALA A 38 3.58 4.16 -3.19
CA ALA A 38 4.11 4.63 -4.45
C ALA A 38 5.08 5.82 -4.28
N SER A 39 5.95 5.99 -5.26
CA SER A 39 6.86 7.13 -5.30
C SER A 39 7.01 7.67 -6.71
N CYS A 40 7.20 8.98 -6.82
CA CYS A 40 7.47 9.65 -8.08
C CYS A 40 8.81 10.39 -7.94
N LEU A 41 9.87 9.84 -8.53
CA LEU A 41 11.19 10.44 -8.56
C LEU A 41 11.59 10.74 -10.02
N ARG A 42 12.43 9.89 -10.64
CA ARG A 42 12.70 9.98 -12.08
C ARG A 42 11.56 9.36 -12.89
N GLN A 43 10.99 8.29 -12.35
CA GLN A 43 9.84 7.57 -12.85
C GLN A 43 8.88 7.26 -11.69
N GLY A 44 7.73 6.67 -11.99
CA GLY A 44 6.85 6.12 -10.96
C GLY A 44 7.41 4.79 -10.46
N GLY A 45 7.41 4.59 -9.14
CA GLY A 45 7.71 3.32 -8.51
C GLY A 45 6.52 2.87 -7.68
N LEU A 46 6.06 1.65 -7.92
CA LEU A 46 4.97 1.01 -7.18
C LEU A 46 5.57 -0.10 -6.31
N ALA A 47 5.12 -0.22 -5.08
CA ALA A 47 5.49 -1.32 -4.21
C ALA A 47 4.28 -1.95 -3.53
N ALA A 48 4.35 -3.27 -3.36
CA ALA A 48 3.45 -4.05 -2.53
C ALA A 48 4.29 -4.99 -1.65
N VAL A 49 4.07 -4.94 -0.34
CA VAL A 49 4.78 -5.76 0.66
C VAL A 49 3.77 -6.64 1.36
N PHE A 50 4.02 -7.94 1.38
CA PHE A 50 3.11 -8.97 1.87
C PHE A 50 3.70 -9.68 3.07
N TYR A 51 2.86 -9.87 4.08
CA TYR A 51 3.17 -10.67 5.26
C TYR A 51 2.07 -11.71 5.44
N ALA A 52 2.40 -12.99 5.30
CA ALA A 52 1.45 -14.09 5.52
C ALA A 52 0.86 -14.07 6.95
N SER A 53 1.62 -13.53 7.90
CA SER A 53 1.20 -13.16 9.25
C SER A 53 2.15 -12.06 9.78
N ASP A 54 1.81 -11.39 10.88
CA ASP A 54 2.60 -10.28 11.44
C ASP A 54 4.08 -10.63 11.74
N ALA A 55 4.37 -11.90 12.02
CA ALA A 55 5.71 -12.41 12.33
C ALA A 55 6.44 -13.04 11.13
N ALA A 56 5.77 -13.19 9.98
CA ALA A 56 6.36 -13.80 8.79
C ALA A 56 7.42 -12.89 8.14
N ALA A 57 8.31 -13.48 7.35
CA ALA A 57 9.19 -12.71 6.49
C ALA A 57 8.37 -12.02 5.38
N PRO A 58 8.72 -10.77 5.00
CA PRO A 58 8.01 -10.07 3.94
C PRO A 58 8.32 -10.68 2.57
N GLN A 59 7.30 -10.74 1.71
CA GLN A 59 7.48 -10.86 0.27
C GLN A 59 7.26 -9.48 -0.34
N VAL A 60 8.11 -9.08 -1.29
CA VAL A 60 8.08 -7.73 -1.88
C VAL A 60 7.88 -7.85 -3.38
N VAL A 61 6.94 -7.08 -3.92
CA VAL A 61 6.77 -6.88 -5.36
C VAL A 61 6.90 -5.39 -5.66
N THR A 62 7.70 -5.05 -6.66
CA THR A 62 7.88 -3.68 -7.13
C THR A 62 7.69 -3.58 -8.63
N ARG A 63 7.24 -2.42 -9.13
CA ARG A 63 7.11 -2.14 -10.56
C ARG A 63 7.48 -0.68 -10.85
N SER A 64 8.38 -0.45 -11.79
CA SER A 64 8.64 0.88 -12.34
C SER A 64 7.63 1.18 -13.45
N VAL A 65 7.08 2.39 -13.46
CA VAL A 65 6.06 2.87 -14.40
C VAL A 65 6.37 4.30 -14.83
N ALA A 66 5.71 4.79 -15.87
CA ALA A 66 5.81 6.20 -16.23
C ALA A 66 5.43 7.09 -15.05
N ALA A 67 6.12 8.22 -14.89
CA ALA A 67 5.77 9.21 -13.89
C ALA A 67 4.31 9.68 -14.10
N ALA A 68 3.56 9.75 -13.02
CA ALA A 68 2.17 10.17 -13.01
C ALA A 68 1.87 10.98 -11.73
N GLY A 69 0.62 11.44 -11.58
CA GLY A 69 0.18 12.12 -10.36
C GLY A 69 0.26 11.20 -9.14
N SER A 70 0.56 11.78 -7.96
CA SER A 70 0.74 11.02 -6.72
C SER A 70 -0.42 10.06 -6.46
N ASN A 71 -1.66 10.55 -6.39
CA ASN A 71 -2.84 9.71 -6.13
C ASN A 71 -3.03 8.60 -7.16
N GLN A 72 -2.68 8.84 -8.42
CA GLN A 72 -2.77 7.83 -9.46
C GLN A 72 -1.75 6.71 -9.24
N LEU A 73 -0.51 7.06 -8.86
CA LEU A 73 0.51 6.08 -8.52
C LEU A 73 0.13 5.29 -7.26
N GLU A 74 -0.42 5.94 -6.24
CA GLU A 74 -0.90 5.27 -5.02
C GLU A 74 -1.99 4.24 -5.34
N LEU A 75 -2.96 4.63 -6.17
CA LEU A 75 -4.01 3.72 -6.62
C LEU A 75 -3.43 2.55 -7.42
N HIS A 76 -2.48 2.81 -8.32
CA HIS A 76 -1.81 1.75 -9.07
C HIS A 76 -1.03 0.79 -8.17
N ALA A 77 -0.39 1.28 -7.11
CA ALA A 77 0.30 0.43 -6.14
C ALA A 77 -0.67 -0.46 -5.37
N ALA A 78 -1.82 0.07 -4.96
CA ALA A 78 -2.87 -0.71 -4.31
C ALA A 78 -3.47 -1.77 -5.26
N LEU A 79 -3.69 -1.43 -6.53
CA LEU A 79 -4.16 -2.39 -7.54
C LEU A 79 -3.14 -3.49 -7.82
N LEU A 80 -1.85 -3.13 -7.94
CA LEU A 80 -0.75 -4.08 -8.02
C LEU A 80 -0.76 -5.01 -6.80
N ALA A 81 -0.96 -4.47 -5.60
CA ALA A 81 -0.99 -5.25 -4.37
C ALA A 81 -2.13 -6.28 -4.38
N LEU A 82 -3.33 -5.90 -4.81
CA LEU A 82 -4.48 -6.81 -4.93
C LEU A 82 -4.25 -7.90 -6.00
N GLU A 83 -3.71 -7.52 -7.17
CA GLU A 83 -3.36 -8.46 -8.24
C GLU A 83 -2.37 -9.53 -7.72
N GLN A 84 -1.30 -9.09 -7.08
CA GLN A 84 -0.25 -9.99 -6.60
C GLN A 84 -0.69 -10.79 -5.38
N ALA A 85 -1.55 -10.25 -4.51
CA ALA A 85 -2.13 -11.00 -3.40
C ALA A 85 -2.90 -12.23 -3.90
N ALA A 86 -3.69 -12.08 -4.97
CA ALA A 86 -4.46 -13.17 -5.56
C ALA A 86 -3.56 -14.30 -6.12
N LEU A 87 -2.35 -13.96 -6.58
CA LEU A 87 -1.37 -14.92 -7.09
C LEU A 87 -0.56 -15.60 -5.98
N LEU A 88 -0.10 -14.82 -4.99
CA LEU A 88 0.80 -15.28 -3.93
C LEU A 88 0.06 -15.98 -2.78
N PHE A 89 -1.18 -15.56 -2.49
CA PHE A 89 -1.99 -16.04 -1.37
C PHE A 89 -3.42 -16.39 -1.82
N PRO A 90 -3.58 -17.33 -2.76
CA PRO A 90 -4.89 -17.65 -3.33
C PRO A 90 -5.89 -18.09 -2.26
N GLY A 91 -7.07 -17.46 -2.24
CA GLY A 91 -8.16 -17.78 -1.31
C GLY A 91 -7.96 -17.28 0.12
N MET A 92 -6.83 -16.63 0.44
CA MET A 92 -6.57 -16.11 1.78
C MET A 92 -7.24 -14.74 1.98
N PRO A 93 -7.95 -14.51 3.10
CA PRO A 93 -8.41 -13.18 3.47
C PRO A 93 -7.26 -12.18 3.59
N LEU A 94 -7.50 -10.92 3.22
CA LEU A 94 -6.48 -9.88 3.10
C LEU A 94 -6.82 -8.67 3.96
N ALA A 95 -5.79 -8.00 4.47
CA ALA A 95 -5.87 -6.65 5.00
C ALA A 95 -4.90 -5.75 4.23
N LEU A 96 -5.43 -4.95 3.31
CA LEU A 96 -4.69 -3.97 2.53
C LEU A 96 -4.57 -2.65 3.30
N PHE A 97 -3.35 -2.16 3.40
CA PHE A 97 -2.98 -0.92 4.07
C PHE A 97 -2.33 0.04 3.07
N SER A 98 -2.80 1.28 3.10
CA SER A 98 -2.21 2.40 2.36
C SER A 98 -2.27 3.66 3.22
N ASP A 99 -1.30 4.55 3.07
CA ASP A 99 -1.34 5.87 3.69
C ASP A 99 -2.06 6.93 2.84
N ASN A 100 -2.46 6.57 1.62
CA ASN A 100 -3.26 7.41 0.75
C ASN A 100 -4.76 7.21 0.98
N ARG A 101 -5.40 8.20 1.61
CA ARG A 101 -6.82 8.15 1.97
C ARG A 101 -7.75 8.11 0.75
N ASP A 102 -7.40 8.81 -0.34
CA ASP A 102 -8.17 8.78 -1.59
C ASP A 102 -8.26 7.35 -2.14
N THR A 103 -7.13 6.64 -2.16
CA THR A 103 -7.05 5.24 -2.58
C THR A 103 -7.92 4.33 -1.70
N VAL A 104 -7.81 4.46 -0.38
CA VAL A 104 -8.62 3.68 0.58
C VAL A 104 -10.11 3.93 0.38
N ASP A 105 -10.52 5.20 0.25
CA ASP A 105 -11.92 5.59 0.09
C ASP A 105 -12.48 5.11 -1.25
N ARG A 106 -11.72 5.26 -2.34
CA ARG A 106 -12.08 4.77 -3.69
C ARG A 106 -12.27 3.26 -3.72
N LEU A 107 -11.32 2.51 -3.16
CA LEU A 107 -11.40 1.05 -3.15
C LEU A 107 -12.53 0.54 -2.23
N ASN A 108 -12.73 1.14 -1.05
CA ASN A 108 -13.87 0.78 -0.20
C ASN A 108 -15.20 1.10 -0.86
N ARG A 109 -15.32 2.25 -1.54
CA ARG A 109 -16.51 2.59 -2.31
C ARG A 109 -16.76 1.59 -3.43
N ALA A 110 -15.72 1.18 -4.15
CA ALA A 110 -15.82 0.14 -5.18
C ALA A 110 -16.22 -1.22 -4.60
N LYS A 111 -15.71 -1.59 -3.42
CA LYS A 111 -16.11 -2.82 -2.71
C LYS A 111 -17.59 -2.81 -2.32
N MET A 112 -18.11 -1.66 -1.85
CA MET A 112 -19.49 -1.54 -1.38
C MET A 112 -20.52 -1.31 -2.49
N LEU A 113 -20.21 -0.45 -3.46
CA LEU A 113 -21.16 0.04 -4.47
C LEU A 113 -20.86 -0.47 -5.89
N GLY A 114 -19.78 -1.23 -6.06
CA GLY A 114 -19.28 -1.68 -7.35
C GLY A 114 -18.46 -0.63 -8.09
N LEU A 115 -17.75 -1.09 -9.13
CA LEU A 115 -16.84 -0.28 -9.95
C LEU A 115 -17.54 0.75 -10.84
N ALA A 116 -18.86 0.61 -11.08
CA ALA A 116 -19.61 1.54 -11.93
C ALA A 116 -19.59 2.99 -11.42
N GLN A 117 -19.31 3.19 -10.13
CA GLN A 117 -19.21 4.51 -9.50
C GLN A 117 -17.87 5.20 -9.78
N ASP A 118 -16.87 4.48 -10.31
CA ASP A 118 -15.53 5.00 -10.59
C ASP A 118 -15.05 4.49 -11.96
N PRO A 119 -15.41 5.18 -13.06
CA PRO A 119 -15.04 4.77 -14.41
C PRO A 119 -13.53 4.78 -14.69
N GLU A 120 -12.75 5.51 -13.90
CA GLU A 120 -11.29 5.48 -14.02
C GLU A 120 -10.75 4.19 -13.41
N LEU A 121 -11.15 3.85 -12.19
CA LEU A 121 -10.81 2.60 -11.53
C LEU A 121 -11.29 1.37 -12.33
N ALA A 122 -12.49 1.45 -12.91
CA ALA A 122 -13.03 0.41 -13.77
C ALA A 122 -12.19 0.17 -15.05
N ARG A 123 -11.53 1.22 -15.57
CA ARG A 123 -10.64 1.11 -16.76
C ARG A 123 -9.25 0.58 -16.40
N LEU A 124 -8.79 0.84 -15.18
CA LEU A 124 -7.50 0.38 -14.68
C LEU A 124 -7.51 -1.11 -14.30
N GLN A 125 -8.69 -1.72 -14.21
CA GLN A 125 -8.84 -3.13 -13.96
C GLN A 125 -9.11 -3.94 -15.23
N PRO A 126 -8.37 -5.03 -15.46
CA PRO A 126 -8.94 -6.16 -16.20
C PRO A 126 -10.03 -6.79 -15.33
N ALA A 127 -11.10 -7.27 -15.99
CA ALA A 127 -12.40 -7.68 -15.45
C ALA A 127 -12.41 -8.86 -14.44
N THR A 128 -11.38 -9.05 -13.63
CA THR A 128 -11.20 -10.16 -12.69
C THR A 128 -11.21 -9.68 -11.25
N GLY A 129 -12.40 -9.72 -10.64
CA GLY A 129 -12.61 -9.97 -9.22
C GLY A 129 -11.71 -9.23 -8.22
N MET A 130 -11.74 -7.90 -8.20
CA MET A 130 -10.92 -7.06 -7.29
C MET A 130 -11.08 -7.39 -5.79
N PHE A 131 -12.06 -8.22 -5.43
CA PHE A 131 -12.35 -8.68 -4.08
C PHE A 131 -12.83 -10.15 -4.09
N THR A 132 -12.09 -11.06 -4.74
CA THR A 132 -12.43 -12.49 -4.75
C THR A 132 -12.36 -13.15 -3.37
N VAL A 133 -11.69 -12.50 -2.43
CA VAL A 133 -11.53 -12.91 -1.03
C VAL A 133 -12.00 -11.80 -0.09
N ASP A 134 -12.29 -12.13 1.16
CA ASP A 134 -12.55 -11.13 2.18
C ASP A 134 -11.35 -10.19 2.33
N THR A 135 -11.51 -8.96 1.85
CA THR A 135 -10.44 -7.97 1.77
C THR A 135 -10.82 -6.74 2.59
N GLU A 136 -10.14 -6.52 3.70
CA GLU A 136 -10.24 -5.27 4.45
C GLU A 136 -9.30 -4.23 3.88
N ILE A 137 -9.77 -2.98 3.74
CA ILE A 137 -8.97 -1.89 3.18
C ILE A 137 -8.92 -0.78 4.22
N ARG A 138 -7.73 -0.55 4.77
CA ARG A 138 -7.51 0.29 5.95
C ARG A 138 -6.52 1.39 5.63
N TRP A 139 -6.88 2.61 6.02
CA TRP A 139 -5.94 3.72 6.02
C TRP A 139 -4.99 3.61 7.22
N ILE A 140 -3.71 3.88 7.01
CA ILE A 140 -2.71 4.02 8.07
C ILE A 140 -1.94 5.34 7.93
N PRO A 141 -1.47 5.94 9.03
CA PRO A 141 -0.67 7.15 8.93
C PRO A 141 0.65 6.91 8.19
N GLY A 142 0.91 7.72 7.16
CA GLY A 142 2.19 7.77 6.47
C GLY A 142 3.33 8.19 7.40
N HIS A 143 4.52 7.68 7.14
CA HIS A 143 5.73 7.91 7.96
C HIS A 143 5.52 7.67 9.47
N GLY A 144 4.62 6.75 9.83
CA GLY A 144 4.40 6.33 11.21
C GLY A 144 5.38 5.24 11.66
N SER A 145 5.07 4.60 12.79
CA SER A 145 5.86 3.48 13.34
C SER A 145 5.55 2.12 12.68
N CYS A 146 4.74 2.08 11.62
CA CYS A 146 4.38 0.82 10.97
C CYS A 146 5.52 0.34 10.07
N ARG A 147 6.10 -0.82 10.41
CA ARG A 147 7.20 -1.42 9.66
C ARG A 147 6.81 -1.75 8.22
N GLY A 148 5.65 -2.35 8.01
CA GLY A 148 5.17 -2.72 6.68
C GLY A 148 5.06 -1.51 5.74
N ASN A 149 4.50 -0.40 6.24
CA ASN A 149 4.39 0.85 5.47
C ASN A 149 5.77 1.45 5.16
N ALA A 150 6.66 1.50 6.16
CA ALA A 150 8.01 2.03 5.95
C ALA A 150 8.82 1.19 4.95
N GLU A 151 8.56 -0.12 4.89
CA GLU A 151 9.16 -1.00 3.89
C GLU A 151 8.58 -0.73 2.50
N ALA A 152 7.25 -0.58 2.37
CA ALA A 152 6.62 -0.23 1.10
C ALA A 152 7.16 1.11 0.54
N ASP A 153 7.25 2.16 1.36
CA ASP A 153 7.82 3.47 0.98
C ASP A 153 9.23 3.36 0.41
N ARG A 154 10.09 2.61 1.12
CA ARG A 154 11.47 2.39 0.69
C ARG A 154 11.53 1.65 -0.65
N GLN A 155 10.72 0.62 -0.82
CA GLN A 155 10.70 -0.18 -2.05
C GLN A 155 10.14 0.62 -3.23
N ALA A 156 9.10 1.42 -3.01
CA ALA A 156 8.54 2.30 -4.02
C ALA A 156 9.56 3.36 -4.46
N ARG A 157 10.27 3.97 -3.51
CA ARG A 157 11.37 4.91 -3.79
C ARG A 157 12.50 4.28 -4.59
N GLN A 158 12.89 3.04 -4.28
CA GLN A 158 13.92 2.32 -5.04
C GLN A 158 13.47 2.08 -6.49
N ALA A 159 12.22 1.65 -6.69
CA ALA A 159 11.65 1.44 -8.02
C ALA A 159 11.45 2.73 -8.84
N ALA A 160 11.36 3.89 -8.19
CA ALA A 160 11.19 5.21 -8.82
C ALA A 160 12.51 5.86 -9.30
N SER A 161 13.67 5.24 -9.00
CA SER A 161 15.02 5.79 -9.25
C SER A 161 15.51 5.77 -10.70
#